data_AF-A0A5B8U119-F1
#
_entry.id   AF-A0A5B8U119-F1
#
_cell.length_a   1.000
_cell.length_b   1.000
_cell.length_c   1.000
_cell.angle_alpha   90.00
_cell.angle_beta   90.00
_cell.angle_gamma   90.00
#
_symmetry.space_group_name_H-M   'P 1'
#
loop_
_entity.id
_entity.type
_entity.pdbx_description
1 polymer ?
#
loop_
_entity_poly.entity_id
_entity_poly.type
_entity_poly.pdbx_seq_one_letter_code
_entity_poly.pdbx_strand_id
1 'polypeptide(L)'
;MLERVLRLAAIICSLLVAAGWVWFAANETNAASQDTQQEIAGRQAARVADPSPDQERARERVNGKVHEAIDDANDVLLKPFAFVARSSSSKWVRRTVPALLALLVYGFGLGLLARFAAGR
;
A
#
# COMPACT_ATOMS: atom_id res chain seq x y z
N MET A 1 -10.25 22.13 -19.25
CA MET A 1 -9.23 22.17 -18.17
C MET A 1 -9.63 21.31 -16.98
N LEU A 2 -10.85 21.47 -16.45
CA LEU A 2 -11.38 20.70 -15.32
C LEU A 2 -11.30 19.17 -15.51
N GLU A 3 -11.71 18.65 -16.68
CA GLU A 3 -11.57 17.22 -17.03
C GLU A 3 -10.15 16.69 -16.77
N ARG A 4 -9.13 17.40 -17.28
CA ARG A 4 -7.73 16.96 -17.20
C ARG A 4 -7.25 16.92 -15.75
N VAL A 5 -7.65 17.91 -14.95
CA VAL A 5 -7.32 17.97 -13.52
C VAL A 5 -7.99 16.82 -12.77
N LEU A 6 -9.29 16.59 -12.97
CA LEU A 6 -10.03 15.50 -12.33
C LEU A 6 -9.46 14.13 -12.71
N ARG A 7 -9.12 13.95 -13.99
CA ARG A 7 -8.55 12.70 -14.49
C ARG A 7 -7.15 12.45 -13.93
N LEU A 8 -6.32 13.49 -13.84
CA LEU A 8 -4.98 13.38 -13.24
C LEU A 8 -5.08 13.07 -11.74
N ALA A 9 -5.98 13.75 -11.02
CA ALA A 9 -6.24 13.48 -9.61
C ALA A 9 -6.71 12.02 -9.40
N ALA A 10 -7.65 11.54 -10.23
CA ALA A 10 -8.12 10.15 -10.20
C ALA A 10 -6.97 9.16 -10.35
N ILE A 11 -6.09 9.39 -11.32
CA ILE A 11 -4.92 8.54 -11.59
C ILE A 11 -3.96 8.56 -10.40
N ILE A 12 -3.57 9.75 -9.92
CA ILE A 12 -2.59 9.90 -8.83
C ILE A 12 -3.12 9.24 -7.55
N CYS A 13 -4.36 9.55 -7.14
CA CYS A 13 -4.97 8.94 -5.95
C CYS A 13 -5.05 7.42 -6.08
N SER A 14 -5.43 6.90 -7.25
CA SER A 14 -5.51 5.46 -7.47
C SER A 14 -4.14 4.79 -7.40
N LEU A 15 -3.11 5.41 -7.97
CA LEU A 15 -1.74 4.88 -7.93
C LEU A 15 -1.19 4.86 -6.51
N LEU A 16 -1.40 5.91 -5.72
CA LEU A 16 -0.95 5.97 -4.33
C LEU A 16 -1.64 4.90 -3.46
N VAL A 17 -2.96 4.75 -3.62
CA VAL A 17 -3.73 3.70 -2.91
C VAL A 17 -3.30 2.30 -3.32
N ALA A 18 -3.15 2.05 -4.62
CA ALA A 18 -2.72 0.75 -5.13
C ALA A 18 -1.28 0.43 -4.69
N ALA A 19 -0.36 1.39 -4.75
CA ALA A 19 1.03 1.19 -4.33
C ALA A 19 1.12 0.84 -2.84
N GLY A 20 0.42 1.58 -1.97
CA GLY A 20 0.39 1.28 -0.53
C GLY A 20 -0.21 -0.11 -0.24
N TRP A 21 -1.30 -0.48 -0.92
CA TRP A 21 -1.89 -1.80 -0.75
C TRP A 21 -0.96 -2.93 -1.24
N VAL A 22 -0.31 -2.75 -2.40
CA VAL A 22 0.68 -3.71 -2.91
C VAL A 22 1.85 -3.87 -1.94
N TRP A 23 2.34 -2.77 -1.37
CA TRP A 23 3.42 -2.81 -0.38
C TRP A 23 3.02 -3.55 0.89
N PHE A 24 1.81 -3.28 1.40
CA PHE A 24 1.25 -4.02 2.52
C PHE A 24 1.16 -5.53 2.21
N ALA A 25 0.61 -5.88 1.05
CA ALA A 25 0.45 -7.27 0.64
C ALA A 25 1.81 -7.98 0.54
N ALA A 26 2.79 -7.34 -0.11
CA ALA A 26 4.15 -7.86 -0.22
C ALA A 26 4.78 -8.06 1.17
N ASN A 27 4.65 -7.09 2.07
CA ASN A 27 5.21 -7.17 3.42
C ASN A 27 4.56 -8.26 4.26
N GLU A 28 3.22 -8.40 4.25
CA GLU A 28 2.54 -9.42 5.04
C GLU A 28 2.85 -10.84 4.49
N THR A 29 2.98 -11.00 3.16
CA THR A 29 3.41 -12.26 2.55
C THR A 29 4.88 -12.59 2.84
N ASN A 30 5.76 -11.58 2.80
CA ASN A 30 7.17 -11.76 3.14
C ASN A 30 7.35 -12.08 4.63
N ALA A 31 6.63 -11.40 5.52
CA ALA A 31 6.67 -11.66 6.95
C ALA A 31 6.23 -13.08 7.28
N ALA A 32 5.12 -13.55 6.69
CA ALA A 32 4.68 -14.94 6.86
C ALA A 32 5.73 -15.95 6.34
N SER A 33 6.41 -15.61 5.25
CA SER A 33 7.50 -16.42 4.71
C SER A 33 8.74 -16.41 5.61
N GLN A 34 9.10 -15.26 6.16
CA GLN A 34 10.21 -15.10 7.09
C GLN A 34 9.93 -15.80 8.42
N ASP A 35 8.73 -15.74 8.97
CA ASP A 35 8.36 -16.47 10.20
C ASP A 35 8.51 -17.97 9.99
N THR A 36 8.05 -18.48 8.85
CA THR A 36 8.24 -19.89 8.47
C THR A 36 9.71 -20.23 8.28
N GLN A 37 10.46 -19.36 7.59
CA GLN A 37 11.89 -19.53 7.39
C GLN A 37 12.68 -19.38 8.67
N GLN A 38 12.27 -18.58 9.66
CA GLN A 38 12.91 -18.46 10.97
C GLN A 38 12.51 -19.63 11.88
N GLU A 39 11.35 -20.24 11.69
CA GLU A 39 11.02 -21.50 12.36
C GLU A 39 11.88 -22.64 11.78
N ILE A 40 12.06 -22.69 10.46
CA ILE A 40 12.91 -23.68 9.77
C ILE A 40 14.40 -23.35 9.97
N ALA A 41 14.80 -22.09 9.93
CA ALA A 41 16.16 -21.62 10.16
C ALA A 41 16.49 -21.64 11.64
N GLY A 42 15.56 -21.45 12.56
CA GLY A 42 15.76 -21.79 13.97
C GLY A 42 16.08 -23.28 14.15
N ARG A 43 15.56 -24.15 13.24
CA ARG A 43 15.98 -25.55 13.11
C ARG A 43 17.29 -25.74 12.32
N GLN A 44 17.69 -24.82 11.42
CA GLN A 44 18.91 -24.90 10.57
C GLN A 44 20.08 -23.99 10.98
N ALA A 45 19.92 -23.07 11.93
CA ALA A 45 20.89 -22.07 12.42
C ALA A 45 22.08 -22.71 13.16
N ALA A 46 22.17 -24.03 13.11
CA ALA A 46 23.43 -24.74 13.15
C ALA A 46 24.39 -24.39 11.98
N ARG A 47 23.96 -23.74 10.87
CA ARG A 47 24.81 -23.43 9.70
C ARG A 47 24.41 -22.13 8.95
N VAL A 48 25.20 -21.09 9.22
CA VAL A 48 25.31 -19.69 8.73
C VAL A 48 25.01 -19.36 7.24
N ALA A 49 24.45 -18.16 6.96
CA ALA A 49 25.01 -17.10 6.07
C ALA A 49 24.20 -15.77 6.13
N ASP A 50 24.82 -14.67 6.60
CA ASP A 50 24.21 -13.35 6.86
C ASP A 50 24.87 -12.25 5.97
N PRO A 51 24.11 -11.43 5.21
CA PRO A 51 24.65 -10.26 4.51
C PRO A 51 25.08 -9.15 5.47
N SER A 52 26.02 -8.29 5.04
CA SER A 52 26.55 -7.24 5.93
C SER A 52 25.46 -6.20 6.28
N PRO A 53 25.27 -5.85 7.56
CA PRO A 53 24.25 -4.88 8.02
C PRO A 53 24.30 -3.49 7.36
N ASP A 54 25.45 -3.10 6.81
CA ASP A 54 25.64 -1.80 6.16
C ASP A 54 25.03 -1.74 4.75
N GLN A 55 25.00 -2.87 4.03
CA GLN A 55 24.35 -2.98 2.71
C GLN A 55 22.82 -3.03 2.82
N GLU A 56 22.30 -3.67 3.88
CA GLU A 56 20.87 -3.67 4.21
C GLU A 56 20.40 -2.24 4.54
N ARG A 57 21.10 -1.56 5.46
CA ARG A 57 20.76 -0.19 5.90
C ARG A 57 20.85 0.86 4.80
N ALA A 58 21.75 0.72 3.83
CA ALA A 58 21.82 1.64 2.69
C ALA A 58 20.62 1.48 1.73
N ARG A 59 20.13 0.26 1.54
CA ARG A 59 18.91 -0.01 0.76
C ARG A 59 17.66 0.48 1.49
N GLU A 60 17.57 0.26 2.80
CA GLU A 60 16.47 0.73 3.64
C GLU A 60 16.31 2.26 3.62
N ARG A 61 17.41 3.02 3.61
CA ARG A 61 17.37 4.49 3.65
C ARG A 61 16.83 5.14 2.37
N VAL A 62 17.09 4.57 1.20
CA VAL A 62 16.59 5.10 -0.09
C VAL A 62 15.17 4.60 -0.35
N ASN A 63 14.89 3.33 -0.06
CA ASN A 63 13.54 2.78 -0.19
C ASN A 63 12.57 3.37 0.85
N GLY A 64 13.05 3.73 2.03
CA GLY A 64 12.23 4.25 3.13
C GLY A 64 11.52 5.56 2.80
N LYS A 65 12.17 6.51 2.12
CA LYS A 65 11.57 7.84 1.85
C LYS A 65 10.40 7.80 0.88
N VAL A 66 10.52 6.99 -0.18
CA VAL A 66 9.41 6.82 -1.15
C VAL A 66 8.27 6.07 -0.50
N HIS A 67 8.59 5.05 0.29
CA HIS A 67 7.60 4.28 1.04
C HIS A 67 6.84 5.17 2.04
N GLU A 68 7.55 5.96 2.83
CA GLU A 68 6.98 6.90 3.82
C GLU A 68 6.04 7.91 3.14
N ALA A 69 6.43 8.48 2.00
CA ALA A 69 5.55 9.40 1.27
C ALA A 69 4.26 8.74 0.76
N ILE A 70 4.32 7.46 0.37
CA ILE A 70 3.15 6.69 -0.04
C ILE A 70 2.26 6.37 1.16
N ASP A 71 2.86 6.02 2.31
CA ASP A 71 2.14 5.73 3.54
C ASP A 71 1.43 6.97 4.08
N ASP A 72 2.09 8.13 4.13
CA ASP A 72 1.50 9.40 4.54
C ASP A 72 0.31 9.79 3.65
N ALA A 73 0.47 9.61 2.33
CA ALA A 73 -0.62 9.84 1.39
C ALA A 73 -1.79 8.88 1.65
N ASN A 74 -1.52 7.60 1.90
CA ASN A 74 -2.54 6.61 2.22
C ASN A 74 -3.25 6.91 3.55
N ASP A 75 -2.54 7.37 4.56
CA ASP A 75 -3.14 7.75 5.84
C ASP A 75 -4.18 8.86 5.66
N VAL A 76 -3.94 9.81 4.75
CA VAL A 76 -4.93 10.84 4.40
C VAL A 76 -6.05 10.27 3.54
N LEU A 77 -5.72 9.55 2.46
CA LEU A 77 -6.68 9.07 1.47
C LEU A 77 -7.62 7.99 2.01
N LEU A 78 -7.15 7.14 2.93
CA LEU A 78 -7.90 6.02 3.48
C LEU A 78 -8.69 6.38 4.75
N LYS A 79 -8.33 7.47 5.44
CA LYS A 79 -8.97 7.92 6.68
C LYS A 79 -10.50 7.97 6.62
N PRO A 80 -11.15 8.47 5.55
CA PRO A 80 -12.60 8.50 5.46
C PRO A 80 -13.26 7.12 5.46
N PHE A 81 -12.52 6.07 5.06
CA PHE A 81 -13.03 4.70 4.91
C PHE A 81 -12.59 3.77 6.05
N ALA A 82 -11.63 4.20 6.88
CA ALA A 82 -11.03 3.40 7.93
C ALA A 82 -12.04 2.86 8.96
N PHE A 83 -13.14 3.58 9.20
CA PHE A 83 -14.16 3.17 10.16
C PHE A 83 -14.86 1.85 9.76
N VAL A 84 -14.98 1.57 8.46
CA VAL A 84 -15.76 0.44 7.93
C VAL A 84 -15.19 -0.90 8.37
N ALA A 85 -13.87 -1.01 8.45
CA ALA A 85 -13.18 -2.26 8.78
C ALA A 85 -12.57 -2.27 10.19
N ARG A 86 -12.77 -1.20 10.99
CA ARG A 86 -12.05 -0.97 12.25
C ARG A 86 -12.21 -2.11 13.27
N SER A 87 -13.39 -2.73 13.34
CA SER A 87 -13.70 -3.80 14.30
C SER A 87 -13.19 -5.18 13.87
N SER A 88 -12.70 -5.35 12.65
CA SER A 88 -12.20 -6.64 12.18
C SER A 88 -10.88 -6.99 12.87
N SER A 89 -10.72 -8.25 13.29
CA SER A 89 -9.45 -8.79 13.77
C SER A 89 -8.44 -9.06 12.64
N SER A 90 -8.90 -9.19 11.40
CA SER A 90 -8.06 -9.46 10.23
C SER A 90 -7.39 -8.19 9.70
N LYS A 91 -6.04 -8.18 9.65
CA LYS A 91 -5.26 -7.10 9.02
C LYS A 91 -5.64 -6.91 7.55
N TRP A 92 -5.84 -8.01 6.82
CA TRP A 92 -6.27 -7.99 5.42
C TRP A 92 -7.58 -7.24 5.25
N VAL A 93 -8.56 -7.48 6.12
CA VAL A 93 -9.83 -6.73 6.06
C VAL A 93 -9.61 -5.25 6.37
N ARG A 94 -8.84 -4.93 7.42
CA ARG A 94 -8.53 -3.55 7.83
C ARG A 94 -7.79 -2.74 6.76
N ARG A 95 -7.02 -3.38 5.88
CA ARG A 95 -6.25 -2.71 4.81
C ARG A 95 -6.94 -2.77 3.45
N THR A 96 -7.48 -3.92 3.06
CA THR A 96 -8.09 -4.11 1.73
C THR A 96 -9.42 -3.40 1.59
N VAL A 97 -10.29 -3.43 2.61
CA VAL A 97 -11.63 -2.82 2.48
C VAL A 97 -11.54 -1.30 2.30
N PRO A 98 -10.79 -0.54 3.12
CA PRO A 98 -10.59 0.88 2.87
C PRO A 98 -9.94 1.18 1.51
N ALA A 99 -8.95 0.38 1.09
CA ALA A 99 -8.27 0.56 -0.19
C ALA A 99 -9.23 0.36 -1.39
N LEU A 100 -10.08 -0.67 -1.37
CA LEU A 100 -11.09 -0.90 -2.40
C LEU A 100 -12.11 0.24 -2.47
N LEU A 101 -12.58 0.72 -1.31
CA LEU A 101 -13.49 1.86 -1.25
C LEU A 101 -12.84 3.13 -1.79
N ALA A 102 -11.59 3.40 -1.44
CA ALA A 102 -10.83 4.52 -1.96
C ALA A 102 -10.63 4.43 -3.48
N LEU A 103 -10.29 3.26 -4.03
CA LEU A 103 -10.18 3.06 -5.49
C LEU A 103 -11.51 3.26 -6.20
N LEU A 104 -12.62 2.83 -5.60
CA LEU A 104 -13.94 3.04 -6.15
C LEU A 104 -14.29 4.55 -6.16
N VAL A 105 -14.06 5.25 -5.06
CA VAL A 105 -14.40 6.68 -4.95
C VAL A 105 -13.46 7.56 -5.78
N TYR A 106 -12.15 7.39 -5.65
CA TYR A 106 -11.16 8.24 -6.32
C TYR A 106 -10.85 7.79 -7.73
N GLY A 107 -10.79 6.49 -8.01
CA GLY A 107 -10.53 5.99 -9.36
C GLY A 107 -11.79 6.08 -10.23
N PHE A 108 -12.83 5.35 -9.84
CA PHE A 108 -14.07 5.31 -10.62
C PHE A 108 -14.87 6.60 -10.48
N GLY A 109 -15.08 7.12 -9.26
CA GLY A 109 -15.88 8.33 -9.04
C GLY A 109 -15.31 9.58 -9.71
N LEU A 110 -14.04 9.91 -9.48
CA LEU A 110 -13.42 11.07 -10.16
C LEU A 110 -13.27 10.83 -11.66
N GLY A 111 -13.02 9.59 -12.10
CA GLY A 111 -12.99 9.22 -13.51
C GLY A 111 -14.33 9.47 -14.20
N LEU A 112 -15.44 9.12 -13.55
CA LEU A 112 -16.80 9.38 -14.03
C LEU A 112 -17.09 10.89 -14.09
N LEU A 113 -16.75 11.63 -13.03
CA LEU A 113 -16.90 13.09 -13.01
C LEU A 113 -16.08 13.78 -14.10
N ALA A 114 -14.88 13.29 -14.39
CA ALA A 114 -14.06 13.81 -15.49
C ALA A 114 -14.74 13.59 -16.85
N ARG A 115 -15.36 12.42 -17.07
CA ARG A 115 -16.13 12.15 -18.31
C ARG A 115 -17.34 13.06 -18.43
N PHE A 116 -18.11 13.19 -17.36
CA PHE A 116 -19.26 14.08 -17.30
C PHE A 116 -18.88 15.54 -17.59
N ALA A 117 -17.81 16.03 -16.96
CA ALA A 117 -17.28 17.39 -17.20
C ALA A 117 -16.75 17.61 -18.63
N ALA A 118 -16.48 16.53 -19.37
CA ALA A 118 -16.11 16.56 -20.78
C ALA A 118 -17.32 16.44 -21.73
N GLY A 119 -18.55 16.35 -21.20
CA GLY A 119 -19.76 16.15 -21.98
C GLY A 119 -19.90 14.75 -22.61
N ARG A 120 -19.28 13.73 -21.99
CA ARG A 120 -19.27 12.34 -22.46
C ARG A 120 -19.82 11.36 -21.44
#